data_AF-A0A2D5EC01-F1
#
_entry.id   AF-A0A2D5EC01-F1
#
_cell.length_a   1.000
_cell.length_b   1.000
_cell.length_c   1.000
_cell.angle_alpha   90.00
_cell.angle_beta   90.00
_cell.angle_gamma   90.00
#
_symmetry.space_group_name_H-M   'P 1'
#
loop_
_entity.id
_entity.type
_entity.pdbx_description
1 polymer ?
#
loop_
_entity_poly.entity_id
_entity_poly.type
_entity_poly.pdbx_seq_one_letter_code
_entity_poly.pdbx_strand_id
1 'polypeptide(L)'
;MTPKKILRRPQPSDVTGWGQNLPPILRRLYAARGVQSDDQLQYTLKHLASPMQLRGIDRAVELLAEAIVQKQRVMVLGDFDADGATSTSVAMLGLSMLGVAAIDFRVPSRFSDGYGL
;
A
#
# COMPACT_ATOMS: atom_id res chain seq x y z
N MET A 1 -24.81 27.86 -7.01
CA MET A 1 -23.47 27.23 -6.90
C MET A 1 -22.72 27.91 -5.78
N THR A 2 -22.30 27.17 -4.75
CA THR A 2 -21.45 27.73 -3.68
C THR A 2 -20.06 28.03 -4.26
N PRO A 3 -19.53 29.25 -4.11
CA PRO A 3 -18.21 29.58 -4.64
C PRO A 3 -17.15 28.71 -3.95
N LYS A 4 -16.30 28.06 -4.75
CA LYS A 4 -15.18 27.26 -4.23
C LYS A 4 -14.19 28.23 -3.56
N LYS A 5 -14.00 28.07 -2.25
CA LYS A 5 -13.00 28.85 -1.49
C LYS A 5 -11.63 28.20 -1.69
N ILE A 6 -10.75 28.87 -2.45
CA ILE A 6 -9.36 28.44 -2.58
C ILE A 6 -8.62 28.90 -1.31
N LEU A 7 -8.27 27.94 -0.46
CA LEU A 7 -7.46 28.21 0.73
C LEU A 7 -5.98 28.11 0.38
N ARG A 8 -5.21 29.15 0.70
CA ARG A 8 -3.75 29.06 0.65
C ARG A 8 -3.26 28.20 1.81
N ARG A 9 -2.41 27.23 1.50
CA ARG A 9 -1.73 26.42 2.50
C ARG A 9 -0.76 27.30 3.30
N PRO A 10 -0.75 27.22 4.65
CA PRO A 10 0.20 27.95 5.47
C PRO A 10 1.64 27.61 5.08
N GLN A 11 2.51 28.63 5.03
CA GLN A 11 3.95 28.39 4.86
C GLN A 11 4.56 28.16 6.25
N PRO A 12 5.36 27.09 6.44
CA PRO A 12 6.14 26.92 7.66
C PRO A 12 7.10 28.10 7.81
N SER A 13 7.16 28.69 9.01
CA SER A 13 7.96 29.88 9.29
C SER A 13 9.47 29.60 9.31
N ASP A 14 9.88 28.35 9.56
CA ASP A 14 11.27 27.90 9.44
C ASP A 14 11.35 26.39 9.21
N VAL A 15 12.12 25.96 8.19
CA VAL A 15 12.36 24.54 7.88
C VAL A 15 13.80 24.23 8.21
N THR A 16 14.23 24.27 9.47
CA THR A 16 15.64 24.09 9.84
C THR A 16 15.95 22.61 10.11
N GLY A 17 17.06 22.09 9.55
CA GLY A 17 17.64 20.81 9.95
C GLY A 17 17.49 19.62 8.98
N TRP A 18 16.79 19.75 7.86
CA TRP A 18 16.66 18.69 6.85
C TRP A 18 16.54 19.27 5.43
N GLY A 19 16.66 18.43 4.40
CA GLY A 19 16.49 18.84 3.01
C GLY A 19 17.62 19.74 2.51
N GLN A 20 18.83 19.59 3.06
CA GLN A 20 19.98 20.45 2.73
C GLN A 20 20.42 20.30 1.26
N ASN A 21 20.19 19.12 0.68
CA ASN A 21 20.49 18.83 -0.72
C ASN A 21 19.33 19.15 -1.68
N LEU A 22 18.21 19.67 -1.17
CA LEU A 22 17.05 19.99 -1.98
C LEU A 22 17.10 21.45 -2.44
N PRO A 23 16.65 21.75 -3.68
CA PRO A 23 16.34 23.11 -4.09
C PRO A 23 15.42 23.81 -3.06
N PRO A 24 15.66 25.10 -2.73
CA PRO A 24 14.88 25.81 -1.70
C PRO A 24 13.36 25.77 -1.91
N ILE A 25 12.94 25.76 -3.19
CA ILE A 25 11.52 25.64 -3.56
C ILE A 25 10.93 24.29 -3.17
N LEU A 26 11.67 23.19 -3.35
CA LEU A 26 11.20 21.84 -3.00
C LEU A 26 11.15 21.68 -1.49
N ARG A 27 12.16 22.14 -0.76
CA ARG A 27 12.16 22.12 0.72
C ARG A 27 10.96 22.87 1.30
N ARG A 28 10.67 24.08 0.81
CA ARG A 28 9.47 24.84 1.22
C ARG A 28 8.17 24.10 0.91
N LEU A 29 8.10 23.47 -0.26
CA LEU A 29 6.91 22.77 -0.73
C LEU A 29 6.63 21.49 0.07
N TYR A 30 7.66 20.72 0.37
CA TYR A 30 7.57 19.51 1.19
C TYR A 30 7.22 19.85 2.64
N ALA A 31 7.85 20.87 3.22
CA ALA A 31 7.51 21.34 4.56
C ALA A 31 6.05 21.80 4.66
N ALA A 32 5.53 22.50 3.65
CA ALA A 32 4.12 22.85 3.58
C ALA A 32 3.20 21.61 3.51
N ARG A 33 3.69 20.47 3.00
CA ARG A 33 3.00 19.17 2.99
C ARG A 33 3.13 18.38 4.29
N GLY A 34 3.81 18.93 5.30
CA GLY A 34 4.03 18.26 6.59
C GLY A 34 5.24 17.33 6.61
N VAL A 35 6.11 17.38 5.58
CA VAL A 35 7.38 16.64 5.61
C VAL A 35 8.33 17.30 6.60
N GLN A 36 8.98 16.51 7.45
CA GLN A 36 9.81 16.98 8.56
C GLN A 36 11.24 16.43 8.56
N SER A 37 11.57 15.47 7.69
CA SER A 37 12.90 14.87 7.60
C SER A 37 13.20 14.32 6.21
N ASP A 38 14.48 14.10 5.92
CA ASP A 38 14.93 13.47 4.66
C ASP A 38 14.48 12.01 4.53
N ASP A 39 14.25 11.32 5.66
CA ASP A 39 13.75 9.95 5.70
C ASP A 39 12.33 9.83 5.13
N GLN A 40 11.48 10.83 5.35
CA GLN A 40 10.11 10.86 4.80
C GLN A 40 10.07 11.04 3.27
N LEU A 41 11.21 11.32 2.64
CA LEU A 41 11.38 11.39 1.19
C LEU A 41 11.97 10.10 0.60
N GLN A 42 12.27 9.11 1.42
CA GLN A 42 12.85 7.85 0.96
C GLN A 42 11.75 6.87 0.55
N TYR A 43 11.73 6.50 -0.73
CA TYR A 43 10.76 5.54 -1.29
C TYR A 43 11.30 4.12 -1.45
N THR A 44 12.50 3.83 -0.96
CA THR A 44 13.07 2.49 -1.05
C THR A 44 12.34 1.51 -0.14
N LEU A 45 12.29 0.23 -0.51
CA LEU A 45 11.60 -0.83 0.24
C LEU A 45 11.95 -0.86 1.74
N LYS A 46 13.21 -0.60 2.11
CA LYS A 46 13.67 -0.58 3.52
C LYS A 46 13.01 0.48 4.40
N HIS A 47 12.40 1.51 3.80
CA HIS A 47 11.72 2.60 4.50
C HIS A 47 10.20 2.45 4.50
N LEU A 48 9.67 1.39 3.89
CA LEU A 48 8.25 1.04 4.02
C LEU A 48 7.97 0.48 5.42
N ALA A 49 6.73 0.65 5.89
CA ALA A 49 6.29 0.03 7.13
C ALA A 49 6.48 -1.49 7.07
N SER A 50 6.92 -2.08 8.18
CA SER A 50 7.09 -3.53 8.26
C SER A 50 5.74 -4.22 8.07
N PRO A 51 5.64 -5.24 7.18
CA PRO A 51 4.44 -6.05 7.04
C PRO A 51 4.00 -6.69 8.37
N MET A 52 4.94 -6.89 9.31
CA MET A 52 4.65 -7.43 10.65
C MET A 52 3.75 -6.51 11.49
N GLN A 53 3.54 -5.26 11.07
CA GLN A 53 2.60 -4.33 11.70
C GLN A 53 1.16 -4.54 11.24
N LEU A 54 0.91 -5.36 10.21
CA LEU A 54 -0.43 -5.67 9.75
C LEU A 54 -1.15 -6.50 10.81
N ARG A 55 -2.37 -6.09 11.16
CA ARG A 55 -3.18 -6.79 12.15
C ARG A 55 -3.44 -8.22 11.71
N GLY A 56 -3.05 -9.19 12.55
CA GLY A 56 -3.28 -10.62 12.30
C GLY A 56 -2.31 -11.27 11.31
N ILE A 57 -1.21 -10.61 10.97
CA ILE A 57 -0.24 -11.10 9.99
C ILE A 57 0.41 -12.43 10.39
N ASP A 58 0.76 -12.61 11.66
CA ASP A 58 1.36 -13.86 12.15
C ASP A 58 0.43 -15.05 11.87
N ARG A 59 -0.86 -14.89 12.19
CA ARG A 59 -1.86 -15.93 11.95
C ARG A 59 -2.09 -16.17 10.46
N ALA A 60 -2.06 -15.13 9.63
CA ALA A 60 -2.20 -15.27 8.18
C ALA A 60 -1.01 -16.05 7.58
N VAL A 61 0.21 -15.79 8.05
CA VAL A 61 1.42 -16.50 7.63
C VAL A 61 1.35 -17.98 8.01
N GLU A 62 0.95 -18.29 9.26
CA GLU A 62 0.74 -19.67 9.69
C GLU A 62 -0.25 -20.44 8.81
N LEU A 63 -1.41 -19.82 8.53
CA LEU A 63 -2.45 -20.41 7.68
C LEU A 63 -1.95 -20.70 6.26
N LEU A 64 -1.19 -19.76 5.67
CA LEU A 64 -0.64 -19.94 4.33
C LEU A 64 0.47 -21.00 4.30
N ALA A 65 1.33 -21.03 5.33
CA ALA A 65 2.36 -22.05 5.45
C ALA A 65 1.76 -23.45 5.59
N GLU A 66 0.71 -23.59 6.42
CA GLU A 66 -0.06 -24.83 6.55
C GLU A 66 -0.70 -25.23 5.22
N ALA A 67 -1.33 -24.29 4.50
CA ALA A 67 -1.93 -24.55 3.20
C ALA A 67 -0.92 -25.05 2.17
N ILE A 68 0.31 -24.52 2.16
CA ILE A 68 1.41 -24.99 1.30
C ILE A 68 1.79 -26.43 1.66
N VAL A 69 2.06 -26.70 2.94
CA VAL A 69 2.51 -28.04 3.40
C VAL A 69 1.44 -29.10 3.13
N GLN A 70 0.17 -28.78 3.39
CA GLN A 70 -0.95 -29.68 3.21
C GLN A 70 -1.48 -29.71 1.77
N LYS A 71 -0.88 -28.96 0.84
CA LYS A 71 -1.31 -28.86 -0.57
C LYS A 71 -2.79 -28.49 -0.72
N GLN A 72 -3.26 -27.57 0.13
CA GLN A 72 -4.62 -27.07 0.07
C GLN A 72 -4.84 -26.24 -1.19
N ARG A 73 -6.12 -26.11 -1.60
CA ARG A 73 -6.54 -25.19 -2.64
C ARG A 73 -6.69 -23.79 -2.04
N VAL A 74 -6.09 -22.81 -2.68
CA VAL A 74 -6.16 -21.40 -2.26
C VAL A 74 -6.93 -20.60 -3.29
N MET A 75 -7.85 -19.74 -2.84
CA MET A 75 -8.56 -18.79 -3.69
C MET A 75 -8.26 -17.37 -3.22
N VAL A 76 -7.70 -16.55 -4.10
CA VAL A 76 -7.46 -15.12 -3.84
C VAL A 76 -8.72 -14.34 -4.24
N LEU A 77 -9.35 -13.69 -3.27
CA LEU A 77 -10.45 -12.78 -3.54
C LEU A 77 -9.91 -11.36 -3.66
N GLY A 78 -9.96 -10.82 -4.87
CA GLY A 78 -9.49 -9.48 -5.20
C GLY A 78 -10.58 -8.42 -5.11
N ASP A 79 -10.17 -7.15 -5.15
CA ASP A 79 -11.08 -6.03 -5.43
C ASP A 79 -11.05 -5.68 -6.94
N PHE A 80 -12.09 -5.01 -7.43
CA PHE A 80 -12.28 -4.70 -8.85
C PHE A 80 -11.51 -3.47 -9.34
N ASP A 81 -10.89 -2.71 -8.44
CA ASP A 81 -10.09 -1.55 -8.79
C ASP A 81 -8.64 -1.92 -9.18
N ALA A 82 -7.87 -0.92 -9.57
CA ALA A 82 -6.49 -1.14 -10.01
C ALA A 82 -5.63 -1.76 -8.90
N ASP A 83 -5.81 -1.33 -7.64
CA ASP A 83 -5.05 -1.85 -6.50
C ASP A 83 -5.41 -3.31 -6.22
N GLY A 84 -6.70 -3.64 -6.24
CA GLY A 84 -7.22 -5.00 -6.13
C GLY A 84 -6.69 -5.93 -7.24
N ALA A 85 -6.66 -5.46 -8.48
CA ALA A 85 -6.12 -6.23 -9.60
C ALA A 85 -4.61 -6.49 -9.46
N THR A 86 -3.83 -5.47 -9.06
CA THR A 86 -2.37 -5.63 -8.86
C THR A 86 -2.04 -6.51 -7.66
N SER A 87 -2.71 -6.32 -6.52
CA SER A 87 -2.48 -7.12 -5.32
C SER A 87 -2.87 -8.58 -5.53
N THR A 88 -3.98 -8.85 -6.23
CA THR A 88 -4.36 -10.20 -6.67
C THR A 88 -3.27 -10.82 -7.54
N SER A 89 -2.75 -10.09 -8.51
CA SER A 89 -1.68 -10.58 -9.39
C SER A 89 -0.40 -10.90 -8.60
N VAL A 90 -0.02 -10.05 -7.65
CA VAL A 90 1.13 -10.27 -6.76
C VAL A 90 0.91 -11.51 -5.89
N ALA A 91 -0.28 -11.69 -5.33
CA ALA A 91 -0.61 -12.87 -4.52
C ALA A 91 -0.55 -14.15 -5.35
N MET A 92 -1.15 -14.15 -6.54
CA MET A 92 -1.13 -15.29 -7.46
C MET A 92 0.31 -15.71 -7.79
N LEU A 93 1.16 -14.75 -8.20
CA LEU A 93 2.55 -15.02 -8.55
C LEU A 93 3.38 -15.45 -7.34
N GLY A 94 3.30 -14.69 -6.24
CA GLY A 94 4.11 -14.92 -5.04
C GLY A 94 3.78 -16.25 -4.37
N LEU A 95 2.50 -16.56 -4.18
CA LEU A 95 2.09 -17.83 -3.55
C LEU A 95 2.42 -19.04 -4.44
N SER A 96 2.30 -18.90 -5.77
CA SER A 96 2.75 -19.94 -6.71
C SER A 96 4.25 -20.20 -6.58
N MET A 97 5.06 -19.13 -6.52
CA MET A 97 6.52 -19.23 -6.32
C MET A 97 6.90 -19.85 -4.97
N LEU A 98 6.06 -19.67 -3.95
CA LEU A 98 6.23 -20.26 -2.61
C LEU A 98 5.75 -21.72 -2.51
N GLY A 99 5.16 -22.28 -3.57
CA GLY A 99 4.81 -23.70 -3.65
C GLY A 99 3.33 -24.02 -3.48
N VAL A 100 2.43 -23.03 -3.51
CA VAL A 100 0.98 -23.30 -3.60
C VAL A 100 0.68 -23.92 -4.97
N ALA A 101 0.39 -25.22 -5.00
CA ALA A 101 0.19 -25.97 -6.23
C ALA A 101 -1.19 -25.72 -6.89
N ALA A 102 -2.21 -25.39 -6.11
CA ALA A 102 -3.57 -25.18 -6.58
C ALA A 102 -4.08 -23.82 -6.10
N ILE A 103 -3.88 -22.79 -6.92
CA ILE A 103 -4.28 -21.42 -6.64
C ILE A 103 -5.18 -20.89 -7.75
N ASP A 104 -6.22 -20.17 -7.37
CA ASP A 104 -7.14 -19.49 -8.28
C ASP A 104 -7.50 -18.11 -7.73
N PHE A 105 -8.19 -17.29 -8.51
CA PHE A 105 -8.65 -15.97 -8.08
C PHE A 105 -10.09 -15.69 -8.50
N ARG A 106 -10.73 -14.79 -7.76
CA ARG A 106 -12.02 -14.21 -8.14
C ARG A 106 -12.02 -12.73 -7.79
N VAL A 107 -12.32 -11.91 -8.79
CA VAL A 107 -12.56 -10.47 -8.63
C VAL A 107 -14.05 -10.24 -8.79
N PRO A 108 -14.77 -9.67 -7.80
CA PRO A 108 -16.20 -9.43 -7.86
C PRO A 108 -16.54 -8.44 -8.98
N SER A 109 -17.74 -8.56 -9.53
CA SER A 109 -18.24 -7.61 -10.51
C SER A 109 -18.91 -6.44 -9.79
N ARG A 110 -18.38 -5.23 -9.99
CA ARG A 110 -18.94 -4.00 -9.45
C ARG A 110 -20.42 -3.79 -9.79
N PHE A 111 -20.86 -4.31 -10.93
CA PHE A 111 -22.22 -4.08 -11.44
C PHE A 111 -23.23 -5.12 -10.95
N SER A 112 -22.80 -6.37 -10.79
CA SER A 112 -23.69 -7.48 -10.42
C SER A 112 -23.61 -7.84 -8.94
N ASP A 113 -22.44 -7.67 -8.32
CA ASP A 113 -22.13 -8.23 -7.00
C ASP A 113 -22.12 -7.14 -5.91
N GLY A 114 -22.14 -5.84 -6.28
CA GLY A 114 -22.07 -4.72 -5.34
C GLY A 114 -20.64 -4.37 -4.91
N TYR A 115 -20.49 -3.65 -3.78
CA TYR A 115 -19.19 -3.28 -3.21
C TYR A 115 -18.83 -4.24 -2.08
N GLY A 116 -17.80 -5.07 -2.29
CA GLY A 116 -17.31 -6.04 -1.30
C GLY A 116 -18.18 -7.29 -1.17
N LEU A 117 -17.61 -8.31 -0.53
CA LEU A 117 -18.32 -9.48 0.00
C LEU A 117 -19.39 -9.07 1.02
#